data_AF-A0A9D5S6A6-F1
#
_entry.id   AF-A0A9D5S6A6-F1
#
_cell.length_a   1.000
_cell.length_b   1.000
_cell.length_c   1.000
_cell.angle_alpha   90.00
_cell.angle_beta   90.00
_cell.angle_gamma   90.00
#
_symmetry.space_group_name_H-M   'P 1'
#
loop_
_entity.id
_entity.type
_entity.pdbx_description
1 polymer ?
#
loop_
_entity_poly.entity_id
_entity_poly.type
_entity_poly.pdbx_seq_one_letter_code
_entity_poly.pdbx_strand_id
1 'polypeptide(L)'
;MNNKCDIFISYSRRDSELVLSVVKQLQERGFTIWIDKDGIESGDAFKSVIVRAIKNSDVFLFFSSKNSNESPWTIKEVNTAVHLKKPIIPIKLDDADYDDSLLFDLVGLDFVDLSIDEKREAALNKLLNTLLSKISNVEVKQPNKEPNIISFTNKKGFEIGYDLAVFTIHKLRGQTSEKDEDLIAQRLTELDIDPITLFGKLDAGTMIPNLSNCALRLGEIHGKDIENSVCLGSLFVLSVIAKRSNISEEFGHSYDKGIVVACQRLSIPDSFTEKLIKSTDDGMEEMLGELKGMLNVVGKDYTALFTAEECYKKGIDCFESKKFGKAVSWFRGSAEKGNASAQCYLGYLYESGIGVEKSDIEAVNWYTKAAEQGDILAQNNLGSMYREGRGVHKNVEEAARWFRIAASQGSKLAQYNLAIMYLTGSGVPQDEAEAVKWYREAAEQGLPQAQYSLGNMYRTGSGLNEKDESEAVKWFKKAAEQGLADAQHNLGYMYYNGCGTKRDIDEAVNWLKKAAAQGHSGAKSALEMIQNMKSL
;
A
#
# COMPACT_ATOMS: atom_id res chain seq x y z
N MET A 1 -1.99 -1.67 32.39
CA MET A 1 -3.22 -1.06 31.83
C MET A 1 -3.34 0.32 32.44
N ASN A 2 -2.85 1.36 31.76
CA ASN A 2 -3.05 2.76 32.15
C ASN A 2 -4.38 3.20 31.53
N ASN A 3 -5.44 3.32 32.33
CA ASN A 3 -6.70 3.91 31.87
C ASN A 3 -6.50 5.41 31.71
N LYS A 4 -5.91 5.84 30.59
CA LYS A 4 -5.88 7.24 30.17
C LYS A 4 -7.20 7.54 29.47
N CYS A 5 -7.93 8.52 29.98
CA CYS A 5 -9.13 9.04 29.32
C CYS A 5 -8.73 10.21 28.43
N ASP A 6 -9.12 10.14 27.16
CA ASP A 6 -8.84 11.14 26.14
C ASP A 6 -10.02 12.10 26.00
N ILE A 7 -9.80 13.39 26.24
CA ILE A 7 -10.83 14.42 26.25
C ILE A 7 -10.63 15.37 25.07
N PHE A 8 -11.63 15.55 24.21
CA PHE A 8 -11.63 16.63 23.21
C PHE A 8 -12.34 17.86 23.75
N ILE A 9 -11.75 19.06 23.57
CA ILE A 9 -12.33 20.32 24.02
C ILE A 9 -12.58 21.25 22.84
N SER A 10 -13.85 21.63 22.68
CA SER A 10 -14.31 22.68 21.77
C SER A 10 -14.58 23.96 22.56
N TYR A 11 -14.02 25.09 22.11
CA TYR A 11 -14.16 26.39 22.74
C TYR A 11 -13.86 27.53 21.77
N SER A 12 -14.26 28.76 22.08
CA SER A 12 -13.83 29.92 21.30
C SER A 12 -12.45 30.39 21.73
N ARG A 13 -11.58 30.73 20.78
CA ARG A 13 -10.25 31.31 21.06
C ARG A 13 -10.29 32.55 21.95
N ARG A 14 -11.37 33.32 21.89
CA ARG A 14 -11.58 34.50 22.74
C ARG A 14 -11.69 34.15 24.22
N ASP A 15 -11.98 32.89 24.54
CA ASP A 15 -12.11 32.36 25.89
C ASP A 15 -10.88 31.52 26.31
N SER A 16 -9.81 31.56 25.51
CA SER A 16 -8.62 30.68 25.67
C SER A 16 -7.95 30.79 27.03
N GLU A 17 -7.89 31.97 27.64
CA GLU A 17 -7.25 32.15 28.95
C GLU A 17 -7.92 31.30 30.04
N LEU A 18 -9.24 31.38 30.10
CA LEU A 18 -10.12 30.61 30.97
C LEU A 18 -10.01 29.11 30.71
N VAL A 19 -10.17 28.71 29.44
CA VAL A 19 -10.17 27.30 29.04
C VAL A 19 -8.82 26.65 29.31
N LEU A 20 -7.71 27.35 29.04
CA LEU A 20 -6.36 26.82 29.27
C LEU A 20 -6.04 26.61 30.75
N SER A 21 -6.62 27.41 31.65
CA SER A 21 -6.54 27.17 33.09
C SER A 21 -7.22 25.84 33.47
N VAL A 22 -8.40 25.55 32.91
CA VAL A 22 -9.11 24.29 33.14
C VAL A 22 -8.36 23.10 32.53
N VAL A 23 -7.84 23.25 31.31
CA VAL A 23 -7.00 22.24 30.62
C VAL A 23 -5.82 21.84 31.51
N LYS A 24 -5.10 22.83 32.05
CA LYS A 24 -3.95 22.58 32.92
C LYS A 24 -4.34 21.75 34.14
N GLN A 25 -5.45 22.09 34.79
CA GLN A 25 -5.93 21.38 35.97
C GLN A 25 -6.37 19.94 35.67
N LEU A 26 -6.92 19.67 34.49
CA LEU A 26 -7.27 18.33 34.04
C LEU A 26 -6.01 17.52 33.68
N GLN A 27 -5.03 18.13 33.02
CA GLN A 27 -3.74 17.49 32.72
C GLN A 27 -2.98 17.10 34.00
N GLU A 28 -2.96 17.98 35.00
CA GLU A 28 -2.38 17.70 36.33
C GLU A 28 -3.03 16.49 37.03
N ARG A 29 -4.26 16.16 36.66
CA ARG A 29 -5.02 15.01 37.18
C ARG A 29 -4.92 13.77 36.28
N GLY A 30 -4.09 13.80 35.24
CA GLY A 30 -3.74 12.63 34.42
C GLY A 30 -4.60 12.41 33.17
N PHE A 31 -5.44 13.37 32.78
CA PHE A 31 -6.24 13.29 31.55
C PHE A 31 -5.41 13.67 30.33
N THR A 32 -5.59 12.96 29.21
CA THR A 32 -5.07 13.38 27.90
C THR A 32 -6.06 14.35 27.29
N ILE A 33 -5.60 15.50 26.78
CA ILE A 33 -6.50 16.56 26.30
C ILE A 33 -6.14 16.95 24.87
N TRP A 34 -7.16 16.99 24.02
CA TRP A 34 -7.13 17.41 22.63
C TRP A 34 -7.88 18.75 22.51
N ILE A 35 -7.22 19.81 22.05
CA ILE A 35 -7.81 21.15 21.89
C ILE A 35 -7.47 21.73 20.52
N ASP A 36 -8.40 22.42 19.87
CA ASP A 36 -8.09 23.24 18.69
C ASP A 36 -7.59 24.63 19.12
N LYS A 37 -6.27 24.81 19.18
CA LYS A 37 -5.65 26.09 19.55
C LYS A 37 -5.54 27.07 18.37
N ASP A 38 -5.46 26.56 17.14
CA ASP A 38 -4.85 27.30 16.03
C ASP A 38 -5.76 27.62 14.84
N GLY A 39 -7.10 27.49 14.99
CA GLY A 39 -8.12 28.11 14.12
C GLY A 39 -7.63 28.32 12.70
N ILE A 40 -7.53 27.17 12.04
CA ILE A 40 -6.77 26.92 10.83
C ILE A 40 -7.60 27.34 9.63
N GLU A 41 -6.99 28.14 8.74
CA GLU A 41 -7.63 28.60 7.51
C GLU A 41 -8.03 27.42 6.61
N SER A 42 -9.17 27.61 5.96
CA SER A 42 -9.92 26.69 5.10
C SER A 42 -9.08 25.74 4.23
N GLY A 43 -9.13 24.43 4.53
CA GLY A 43 -8.70 23.37 3.62
C GLY A 43 -9.34 22.01 3.93
N ASP A 44 -9.63 21.20 2.90
CA ASP A 44 -10.33 19.91 3.02
C ASP A 44 -9.55 18.84 3.81
N ALA A 45 -8.22 18.94 3.91
CA ALA A 45 -7.39 18.06 4.72
C ALA A 45 -7.72 18.14 6.23
N PHE A 46 -8.17 19.32 6.70
CA PHE A 46 -8.49 19.61 8.11
C PHE A 46 -9.72 18.85 8.62
N LYS A 47 -10.72 18.59 7.75
CA LYS A 47 -11.92 17.82 8.12
C LYS A 47 -11.55 16.43 8.66
N SER A 48 -10.49 15.81 8.15
CA SER A 48 -10.11 14.45 8.54
C SER A 48 -9.50 14.38 9.94
N VAL A 49 -8.74 15.40 10.35
CA VAL A 49 -7.97 15.40 11.61
C VAL A 49 -8.87 15.67 12.81
N ILE A 50 -9.72 16.70 12.75
CA ILE A 50 -10.65 17.01 13.85
C ILE A 50 -11.67 15.89 14.01
N VAL A 51 -12.23 15.36 12.92
CA VAL A 51 -13.16 14.22 13.00
C VAL A 51 -12.48 13.00 13.61
N ARG A 52 -11.21 12.73 13.27
CA ARG A 52 -10.43 11.65 13.88
C ARG A 52 -10.15 11.91 15.37
N ALA A 53 -9.82 13.14 15.77
CA ALA A 53 -9.59 13.51 17.17
C ALA A 53 -10.87 13.36 18.00
N ILE A 54 -12.01 13.87 17.52
CA ILE A 54 -13.31 13.69 18.18
C ILE A 54 -13.66 12.20 18.24
N LYS A 55 -13.46 11.43 17.15
CA LYS A 55 -13.68 9.98 17.11
C LYS A 55 -12.83 9.23 18.14
N ASN A 56 -11.59 9.63 18.35
CA ASN A 56 -10.66 8.96 19.27
C ASN A 56 -10.80 9.43 20.73
N SER A 57 -11.43 10.58 20.97
CA SER A 57 -11.74 11.04 22.34
C SER A 57 -12.83 10.18 23.00
N ASP A 58 -12.69 9.94 24.30
CA ASP A 58 -13.69 9.29 25.14
C ASP A 58 -14.81 10.25 25.56
N VAL A 59 -14.47 11.53 25.78
CA VAL A 59 -15.39 12.58 26.23
C VAL A 59 -15.18 13.86 25.44
N PHE A 60 -16.29 14.56 25.13
CA PHE A 60 -16.28 15.85 24.45
C PHE A 60 -16.71 16.97 25.41
N LEU A 61 -15.82 17.90 25.72
CA LEU A 61 -16.14 19.10 26.49
C LEU A 61 -16.46 20.24 25.53
N PHE A 62 -17.60 20.89 25.74
CA PHE A 62 -18.00 22.07 24.99
C PHE A 62 -18.04 23.27 25.92
N PHE A 63 -17.12 24.24 25.74
CA PHE A 63 -17.15 25.50 26.47
C PHE A 63 -18.01 26.51 25.70
N SER A 64 -19.22 26.72 26.22
CA SER A 64 -20.23 27.65 25.75
C SER A 64 -19.97 29.06 26.29
N SER A 65 -19.82 30.01 25.38
CA SER A 65 -19.77 31.45 25.59
C SER A 65 -20.49 32.15 24.43
N LYS A 66 -20.68 33.47 24.52
CA LYS A 66 -21.14 34.26 23.36
C LYS A 66 -20.30 34.00 22.11
N ASN A 67 -18.98 33.87 22.31
CA ASN A 67 -18.01 33.76 21.22
C ASN A 67 -17.96 32.35 20.61
N SER A 68 -18.30 31.31 21.35
CA SER A 68 -18.30 29.94 20.85
C SER A 68 -19.61 29.59 20.18
N ASN A 69 -20.73 30.16 20.67
CA ASN A 69 -22.06 29.85 20.18
C ASN A 69 -22.31 30.42 18.78
N GLU A 70 -21.67 31.53 18.44
CA GLU A 70 -21.74 32.14 17.10
C GLU A 70 -20.67 31.60 16.13
N SER A 71 -19.78 30.68 16.57
CA SER A 71 -18.66 30.17 15.77
C SER A 71 -19.09 29.01 14.87
N PRO A 72 -19.05 29.14 13.52
CA PRO A 72 -19.40 28.04 12.61
C PRO A 72 -18.54 26.79 12.79
N TRP A 73 -17.31 26.96 13.28
CA TRP A 73 -16.37 25.86 13.55
C TRP A 73 -16.78 25.07 14.79
N THR A 74 -17.06 25.78 15.87
CA THR A 74 -17.53 25.19 17.12
C THR A 74 -18.86 24.47 16.92
N ILE A 75 -19.79 25.08 16.16
CA ILE A 75 -21.04 24.44 15.75
C ILE A 75 -20.77 23.10 15.04
N LYS A 76 -19.81 23.09 14.11
CA LYS A 76 -19.47 21.88 13.35
C LYS A 76 -18.83 20.78 14.20
N GLU A 77 -17.98 21.16 15.16
CA GLU A 77 -17.38 20.22 16.13
C GLU A 77 -18.44 19.59 17.02
N VAL A 78 -19.36 20.41 17.55
CA VAL A 78 -20.49 19.94 18.36
C VAL A 78 -21.37 18.99 17.54
N ASN A 79 -21.77 19.37 16.32
CA ASN A 79 -22.57 18.51 15.44
C ASN A 79 -21.85 17.19 15.10
N THR A 80 -20.53 17.23 14.96
CA THR A 80 -19.72 16.02 14.75
C THR A 80 -19.72 15.13 15.98
N ALA A 81 -19.57 15.69 17.18
CA ALA A 81 -19.63 14.96 18.43
C ALA A 81 -21.02 14.33 18.68
N VAL A 82 -22.09 15.07 18.37
CA VAL A 82 -23.49 14.60 18.42
C VAL A 82 -23.69 13.43 17.45
N HIS A 83 -23.25 13.59 16.20
CA HIS A 83 -23.34 12.54 15.19
C HIS A 83 -22.57 11.26 15.58
N LEU A 84 -21.39 11.43 16.19
CA LEU A 84 -20.56 10.34 16.71
C LEU A 84 -21.04 9.79 18.07
N LYS A 85 -22.15 10.30 18.60
CA LYS A 85 -22.74 9.91 19.90
C LYS A 85 -21.73 10.00 21.06
N LYS A 86 -20.86 11.00 21.02
CA LYS A 86 -19.85 11.22 22.06
C LYS A 86 -20.53 11.67 23.36
N PRO A 87 -20.01 11.30 24.55
CA PRO A 87 -20.44 11.90 25.80
C PRO A 87 -20.09 13.39 25.82
N ILE A 88 -21.09 14.24 25.61
CA ILE A 88 -20.91 15.70 25.62
C ILE A 88 -21.11 16.23 27.04
N ILE A 89 -20.21 17.09 27.50
CA ILE A 89 -20.34 17.86 28.74
C ILE A 89 -20.28 19.34 28.38
N PRO A 90 -21.41 20.06 28.42
CA PRO A 90 -21.41 21.48 28.15
C PRO A 90 -21.01 22.28 29.40
N ILE A 91 -20.19 23.29 29.20
CA ILE A 91 -19.59 24.14 30.23
C ILE A 91 -19.91 25.59 29.89
N LYS A 92 -20.62 26.29 30.77
CA LYS A 92 -21.02 27.69 30.57
C LYS A 92 -19.91 28.62 31.08
N LEU A 93 -19.43 29.54 30.24
CA LEU A 93 -18.39 30.51 30.58
C LEU A 93 -18.93 31.93 30.81
N ASP A 94 -20.06 32.28 30.20
CA ASP A 94 -20.74 33.56 30.37
C ASP A 94 -22.27 33.38 30.27
N ASP A 95 -23.04 34.40 30.64
CA ASP A 95 -24.51 34.42 30.55
C ASP A 95 -25.03 34.71 29.13
N ALA A 96 -24.25 34.42 28.09
CA ALA A 96 -24.65 34.75 26.73
C ALA A 96 -25.87 33.93 26.26
N ASP A 97 -26.77 34.61 25.55
CA ASP A 97 -27.91 34.00 24.88
C ASP A 97 -27.43 33.05 23.77
N TYR A 98 -28.10 31.90 23.67
CA TYR A 98 -27.78 30.87 22.68
C TYR A 98 -28.38 31.23 21.31
N ASP A 99 -27.68 30.86 20.24
CA ASP A 99 -28.31 30.74 18.92
C ASP A 99 -29.21 29.48 18.94
N ASP A 100 -30.50 29.66 18.62
CA ASP A 100 -31.53 28.60 18.64
C ASP A 100 -31.13 27.35 17.83
N SER A 101 -30.22 27.48 16.86
CA SER A 101 -29.74 26.38 16.02
C SER A 101 -28.79 25.39 16.72
N LEU A 102 -28.00 25.84 17.69
CA LEU A 102 -27.05 25.02 18.47
C LEU A 102 -27.73 24.31 19.65
N LEU A 103 -28.83 24.89 20.12
CA LEU A 103 -29.59 24.43 21.27
C LEU A 103 -30.29 23.10 21.01
N PHE A 104 -30.82 22.86 19.80
CA PHE A 104 -31.67 21.70 19.52
C PHE A 104 -30.99 20.35 19.85
N ASP A 105 -29.68 20.25 19.60
CA ASP A 105 -28.90 19.03 19.82
C ASP A 105 -28.27 18.92 21.22
N LEU A 106 -28.32 20.01 22.01
CA LEU A 106 -27.82 20.07 23.39
C LEU A 106 -28.95 20.15 24.44
N VAL A 107 -30.22 20.18 24.01
CA VAL A 107 -31.40 20.24 24.89
C VAL A 107 -31.37 19.07 25.88
N GLY A 108 -31.45 19.38 27.18
CA GLY A 108 -31.55 18.41 28.26
C GLY A 108 -30.21 17.96 28.86
N LEU A 109 -29.07 18.50 28.41
CA LEU A 109 -27.78 18.30 29.06
C LEU A 109 -27.60 19.27 30.24
N ASP A 110 -27.10 18.76 31.37
CA ASP A 110 -26.74 19.58 32.52
C ASP A 110 -25.44 20.37 32.27
N PHE A 111 -25.54 21.69 32.26
CA PHE A 111 -24.38 22.56 32.12
C PHE A 111 -23.56 22.63 33.43
N VAL A 112 -22.24 22.60 33.27
CA VAL A 112 -21.32 23.00 34.33
C VAL A 112 -21.08 24.50 34.22
N ASP A 113 -21.53 25.26 35.21
CA ASP A 113 -21.44 26.72 35.17
C ASP A 113 -20.12 27.23 35.77
N LEU A 114 -19.27 27.83 34.93
CA LEU A 114 -18.01 28.49 35.29
C LEU A 114 -18.08 30.02 35.14
N SER A 115 -19.27 30.59 34.87
CA SER A 115 -19.45 32.02 34.62
C SER A 115 -19.27 32.90 35.86
N ILE A 116 -19.38 32.33 37.06
CA ILE A 116 -19.29 33.05 38.34
C ILE A 116 -18.00 32.66 39.09
N ASP A 117 -17.13 33.65 39.33
CA ASP A 117 -15.78 33.45 39.89
C ASP A 117 -15.80 32.91 41.34
N GLU A 118 -16.74 33.37 42.19
CA GLU A 118 -16.86 32.97 43.61
C GLU A 118 -17.12 31.47 43.83
N LYS A 119 -17.48 30.72 42.78
CA LYS A 119 -17.77 29.27 42.85
C LYS A 119 -16.93 28.45 41.88
N ARG A 120 -15.91 29.03 41.23
CA ARG A 120 -15.15 28.38 40.15
C ARG A 120 -14.50 27.06 40.59
N GLU A 121 -13.98 26.97 41.81
CA GLU A 121 -13.38 25.73 42.34
C GLU A 121 -14.44 24.64 42.61
N ALA A 122 -15.61 25.01 43.13
CA ALA A 122 -16.74 24.10 43.31
C ALA A 122 -17.30 23.59 41.96
N ALA A 123 -17.34 24.47 40.96
CA ALA A 123 -17.75 24.13 39.59
C ALA A 123 -16.72 23.25 38.86
N LEU A 124 -15.41 23.47 39.09
CA LEU A 124 -14.34 22.59 38.63
C LEU A 124 -14.44 21.20 39.27
N ASN A 125 -14.76 21.12 40.56
CA ASN A 125 -15.01 19.84 41.23
C ASN A 125 -16.28 19.15 40.69
N LYS A 126 -17.33 19.92 40.35
CA LYS A 126 -18.51 19.40 39.65
C LYS A 126 -18.15 18.85 38.27
N LEU A 127 -17.32 19.56 37.49
CA LEU A 127 -16.82 19.09 36.20
C LEU A 127 -16.06 17.77 36.35
N LEU A 128 -15.18 17.69 37.35
CA LEU A 128 -14.40 16.49 37.63
C LEU A 128 -15.30 15.30 37.99
N ASN A 129 -16.29 15.51 38.84
CA ASN A 129 -17.23 14.46 39.23
C ASN A 129 -18.10 14.01 38.05
N THR A 130 -18.50 14.93 37.16
CA THR A 130 -19.23 14.61 35.93
C THR A 130 -18.37 13.84 34.94
N LEU A 131 -17.07 14.18 34.82
CA LEU A 131 -16.12 13.42 34.03
C LEU A 131 -15.98 11.99 34.57
N LEU A 132 -15.75 11.85 35.87
CA LEU A 132 -15.59 10.54 36.52
C LEU A 132 -16.86 9.69 36.48
N SER A 133 -18.06 10.29 36.50
CA SER A 133 -19.32 9.54 36.39
C SER A 133 -19.63 9.07 34.96
N LYS A 134 -19.13 9.77 33.94
CA LYS A 134 -19.28 9.40 32.53
C LYS A 134 -18.22 8.42 32.04
N ILE A 135 -17.18 8.16 32.84
CA ILE A 135 -16.08 7.23 32.54
C ILE A 135 -16.20 6.01 33.46
N SER A 136 -16.54 4.84 32.93
CA SER A 136 -16.57 3.61 33.71
C SER A 136 -15.13 3.08 33.92
N ASN A 137 -14.66 3.12 35.16
CA ASN A 137 -13.38 2.59 35.67
C ASN A 137 -12.13 3.46 35.46
N VAL A 138 -11.94 4.52 36.27
CA VAL A 138 -10.60 5.11 36.50
C VAL A 138 -10.38 5.28 38.00
N GLU A 139 -9.34 4.64 38.54
CA GLU A 139 -8.86 4.92 39.90
C GLU A 139 -8.07 6.23 39.93
N VAL A 140 -8.58 7.22 40.67
CA VAL A 140 -7.89 8.50 40.92
C VAL A 140 -6.79 8.27 41.95
N LYS A 141 -5.50 8.33 41.55
CA LYS A 141 -4.38 8.33 42.51
C LYS A 141 -4.17 9.73 43.12
N GLN A 142 -3.88 9.76 44.42
CA GLN A 142 -3.56 10.96 45.20
C GLN A 142 -2.28 11.67 44.72
N PRO A 143 -2.14 12.98 44.97
CA PRO A 143 -1.11 13.84 44.36
C PRO A 143 0.27 13.54 44.94
N ASN A 144 1.21 13.10 44.08
CA ASN A 144 2.62 12.99 44.46
C ASN A 144 3.40 14.26 44.09
N LYS A 145 4.28 14.64 45.02
CA LYS A 145 4.92 15.94 45.26
C LYS A 145 6.04 16.37 44.29
N GLU A 146 6.08 15.88 43.05
CA GLU A 146 7.05 16.39 42.07
C GLU A 146 6.38 16.70 40.73
N PRO A 147 6.53 17.92 40.20
CA PRO A 147 5.87 18.32 38.97
C PRO A 147 6.53 17.62 37.78
N ASN A 148 5.77 16.82 37.04
CA ASN A 148 6.12 16.50 35.66
C ASN A 148 5.93 17.78 34.84
N ILE A 149 7.00 18.57 34.73
CA ILE A 149 7.05 19.77 33.88
C ILE A 149 6.99 19.33 32.42
N ILE A 150 5.88 19.61 31.73
CA ILE A 150 5.89 19.78 30.27
C ILE A 150 5.14 21.08 29.94
N SER A 151 5.90 22.14 29.70
CA SER A 151 5.39 23.41 29.18
C SER A 151 5.32 23.34 27.64
N PHE A 152 4.15 23.60 27.06
CA PHE A 152 3.98 23.83 25.62
C PHE A 152 3.56 25.29 25.35
N THR A 153 4.42 26.06 24.68
CA THR A 153 4.11 27.30 23.93
C THR A 153 5.22 27.49 22.89
N ASN A 154 5.03 28.04 21.69
CA ASN A 154 3.92 28.36 20.77
C ASN A 154 4.63 28.86 19.48
N LYS A 155 4.06 28.57 18.30
CA LYS A 155 3.86 29.46 17.13
C LYS A 155 4.24 28.80 15.80
N LYS A 156 3.19 28.61 14.98
CA LYS A 156 3.11 27.99 13.64
C LYS A 156 2.82 26.50 13.72
N GLY A 157 1.62 26.15 13.25
CA GLY A 157 1.09 24.80 13.27
C GLY A 157 2.04 23.83 12.58
N PHE A 158 2.52 22.87 13.35
CA PHE A 158 3.17 21.67 12.85
C PHE A 158 2.83 20.50 13.79
N GLU A 159 2.87 19.29 13.24
CA GLU A 159 2.45 18.03 13.83
C GLU A 159 3.07 17.82 15.24
N ILE A 160 2.25 18.02 16.27
CA ILE A 160 2.65 18.17 17.69
C ILE A 160 3.59 17.05 18.21
N GLY A 161 3.55 15.85 17.65
CA GLY A 161 4.50 14.79 17.98
C GLY A 161 5.91 15.04 17.43
N TYR A 162 6.02 15.45 16.17
CA TYR A 162 7.28 15.63 15.46
C TYR A 162 8.05 16.87 15.98
N ASP A 163 7.39 18.01 16.12
CA ASP A 163 8.08 19.25 16.49
C ASP A 163 8.44 19.33 17.97
N LEU A 164 7.73 18.60 18.83
CA LEU A 164 8.10 18.44 20.23
C LEU A 164 9.38 17.60 20.36
N ALA A 165 9.54 16.56 19.55
CA ALA A 165 10.78 15.81 19.46
C ALA A 165 11.92 16.70 18.96
N VAL A 166 11.70 17.48 17.87
CA VAL A 166 12.67 18.46 17.35
C VAL A 166 13.05 19.51 18.41
N PHE A 167 12.08 20.06 19.15
CA PHE A 167 12.28 21.06 20.20
C PHE A 167 13.02 20.49 21.41
N THR A 168 12.70 19.27 21.83
CA THR A 168 13.36 18.56 22.94
C THR A 168 14.82 18.29 22.59
N ILE A 169 15.08 17.81 21.38
CA ILE A 169 16.42 17.61 20.82
C ILE A 169 17.17 18.96 20.70
N HIS A 170 16.49 20.04 20.32
CA HIS A 170 17.06 21.39 20.26
C HIS A 170 17.42 21.99 21.62
N LYS A 171 16.67 21.66 22.68
CA LYS A 171 16.88 22.20 24.03
C LYS A 171 18.02 21.49 24.77
N LEU A 172 18.34 20.26 24.36
CA LEU A 172 19.35 19.39 24.95
C LEU A 172 20.77 19.60 24.39
N ARG A 173 21.09 20.81 23.90
CA ARG A 173 22.35 21.21 23.24
C ARG A 173 23.62 20.68 23.93
N GLY A 174 24.06 19.47 23.57
CA GLY A 174 25.36 18.91 23.93
C GLY A 174 25.51 18.39 25.37
N GLN A 175 24.42 18.18 26.13
CA GLN A 175 24.49 17.65 27.50
C GLN A 175 23.39 16.58 27.75
N THR A 176 23.26 15.60 26.86
CA THR A 176 22.40 14.44 27.10
C THR A 176 23.18 13.32 27.75
N SER A 177 22.65 12.76 28.83
CA SER A 177 23.12 11.48 29.36
C SER A 177 22.52 10.32 28.57
N GLU A 178 23.11 9.14 28.68
CA GLU A 178 22.62 7.90 28.05
C GLU A 178 21.14 7.60 28.39
N LYS A 179 20.69 7.99 29.59
CA LYS A 179 19.29 7.87 30.04
C LYS A 179 18.34 8.84 29.32
N ASP A 180 18.81 10.02 28.96
CA ASP A 180 17.99 11.02 28.26
C ASP A 180 17.73 10.57 26.82
N GLU A 181 18.71 9.91 26.20
CA GLU A 181 18.62 9.34 24.85
C GLU A 181 17.61 8.17 24.80
N ASP A 182 17.63 7.28 25.79
CA ASP A 182 16.67 6.16 25.92
C ASP A 182 15.24 6.66 26.08
N LEU A 183 15.04 7.69 26.90
CA LEU A 183 13.73 8.28 27.17
C LEU A 183 13.13 8.94 25.91
N ILE A 184 13.96 9.60 25.10
CA ILE A 184 13.54 10.22 23.83
C ILE A 184 13.13 9.14 22.82
N ALA A 185 13.93 8.08 22.70
CA ALA A 185 13.64 6.98 21.79
C ALA A 185 12.32 6.27 22.16
N GLN A 186 12.12 5.97 23.45
CA GLN A 186 10.88 5.37 23.95
C GLN A 186 9.65 6.26 23.69
N ARG A 187 9.79 7.59 23.80
CA ARG A 187 8.71 8.53 23.54
C ARG A 187 8.37 8.69 22.06
N LEU A 188 9.36 8.65 21.18
CA LEU A 188 9.15 8.65 19.73
C LEU A 188 8.37 7.39 19.28
N THR A 189 8.71 6.24 19.86
CA THR A 189 7.98 4.99 19.68
C THR A 189 6.53 5.07 20.18
N GLU A 190 6.30 5.63 21.37
CA GLU A 190 4.95 5.80 21.93
C GLU A 190 4.05 6.73 21.10
N LEU A 191 4.63 7.60 20.29
CA LEU A 191 3.94 8.59 19.47
C LEU A 191 3.74 8.16 18.01
N ASP A 192 4.21 6.97 17.62
CA ASP A 192 4.11 6.41 16.25
C ASP A 192 4.68 7.35 15.17
N ILE A 193 5.79 8.01 15.50
CA ILE A 193 6.48 9.00 14.66
C ILE A 193 7.50 8.27 13.81
N ASP A 194 7.30 8.26 12.48
CA ASP A 194 8.25 7.76 11.51
C ASP A 194 9.56 8.59 11.55
N PRO A 195 10.71 7.95 11.90
CA PRO A 195 11.98 8.65 12.01
C PRO A 195 12.38 9.33 10.70
N ILE A 196 12.07 8.75 9.53
CA ILE A 196 12.45 9.30 8.22
C ILE A 196 11.81 10.68 8.01
N THR A 197 10.54 10.80 8.37
CA THR A 197 9.77 12.04 8.32
C THR A 197 10.29 13.09 9.32
N LEU A 198 10.81 12.67 10.47
CA LEU A 198 11.45 13.55 11.47
C LEU A 198 12.81 14.08 10.97
N PHE A 199 13.62 13.21 10.35
CA PHE A 199 14.93 13.57 9.81
C PHE A 199 14.85 14.57 8.64
N GLY A 200 13.80 14.49 7.83
CA GLY A 200 13.58 15.43 6.71
C GLY A 200 13.22 16.86 7.13
N LYS A 201 12.85 17.10 8.39
CA LYS A 201 12.39 18.40 8.92
C LYS A 201 13.44 19.14 9.77
N LEU A 202 14.60 18.54 10.02
CA LEU A 202 15.68 19.13 10.82
C LEU A 202 16.60 20.00 9.94
N ASP A 203 16.82 21.26 10.33
CA ASP A 203 17.74 22.16 9.62
C ASP A 203 19.20 21.69 9.73
N ALA A 204 19.94 21.80 8.62
CA ALA A 204 21.32 21.28 8.49
C ALA A 204 22.32 21.87 9.49
N GLY A 205 22.01 23.01 10.12
CA GLY A 205 22.89 23.69 11.10
C GLY A 205 22.72 23.21 12.56
N THR A 206 21.73 22.35 12.85
CA THR A 206 21.39 21.92 14.22
C THR A 206 21.58 20.42 14.46
N MET A 207 22.23 19.73 13.53
CA MET A 207 22.51 18.29 13.62
C MET A 207 23.73 18.01 14.49
N ILE A 208 23.46 17.86 15.79
CA ILE A 208 24.42 17.51 16.85
C ILE A 208 24.56 15.97 16.95
N PRO A 209 25.73 15.43 17.37
CA PRO A 209 26.03 14.02 17.65
C PRO A 209 24.95 13.18 18.38
N ASN A 210 24.04 13.83 19.11
CA ASN A 210 22.99 13.19 19.89
C ASN A 210 21.90 12.54 19.00
N LEU A 211 21.71 13.03 17.77
CA LEU A 211 20.74 12.45 16.81
C LEU A 211 21.19 11.09 16.27
N SER A 212 22.51 10.86 16.11
CA SER A 212 23.04 9.55 15.72
C SER A 212 22.89 8.51 16.84
N ASN A 213 23.05 8.89 18.11
CA ASN A 213 22.83 7.99 19.24
C ASN A 213 21.35 7.65 19.43
N CYS A 214 20.45 8.63 19.30
CA CYS A 214 19.01 8.39 19.33
C CYS A 214 18.55 7.46 18.18
N ALA A 215 19.12 7.64 16.99
CA ALA A 215 18.92 6.75 15.85
C ALA A 215 19.38 5.30 16.12
N LEU A 216 20.53 5.13 16.77
CA LEU A 216 21.06 3.84 17.19
C LEU A 216 20.19 3.17 18.26
N ARG A 217 19.71 3.92 19.27
CA ARG A 217 18.81 3.45 20.33
C ARG A 217 17.42 3.04 19.82
N LEU A 218 16.86 3.81 18.89
CA LEU A 218 15.62 3.45 18.20
C LEU A 218 15.76 2.12 17.43
N GLY A 219 16.93 1.88 16.84
CA GLY A 219 17.27 0.59 16.24
C GLY A 219 17.31 -0.57 17.25
N GLU A 220 17.80 -0.33 18.47
CA GLU A 220 17.83 -1.31 19.56
C GLU A 220 16.42 -1.67 20.08
N ILE A 221 15.48 -0.72 20.05
CA ILE A 221 14.08 -0.89 20.50
C ILE A 221 13.22 -1.63 19.46
N HIS A 222 13.44 -1.40 18.16
CA HIS A 222 12.53 -1.86 17.10
C HIS A 222 13.07 -3.00 16.21
N GLY A 223 14.33 -3.40 16.38
CA GLY A 223 14.90 -4.51 15.61
C GLY A 223 15.26 -4.16 14.15
N LYS A 224 15.92 -5.13 13.49
CA LYS A 224 16.83 -4.95 12.34
C LYS A 224 16.30 -4.22 11.09
N ASP A 225 15.01 -4.13 10.83
CA ASP A 225 14.51 -3.49 9.59
C ASP A 225 14.51 -1.95 9.66
N ILE A 226 14.20 -1.37 10.82
CA ILE A 226 14.27 0.08 11.06
C ILE A 226 15.71 0.52 11.24
N GLU A 227 16.54 -0.34 11.83
CA GLU A 227 17.96 -0.10 12.15
C GLU A 227 18.77 0.39 10.94
N ASN A 228 18.41 -0.07 9.75
CA ASN A 228 19.23 0.13 8.55
C ASN A 228 18.77 1.26 7.65
N SER A 229 17.47 1.50 7.57
CA SER A 229 16.91 2.70 6.92
C SER A 229 17.33 3.96 7.69
N VAL A 230 17.36 3.87 9.03
CA VAL A 230 17.84 4.94 9.91
C VAL A 230 19.36 5.13 9.80
N CYS A 231 20.17 4.06 9.77
CA CYS A 231 21.61 4.17 9.51
C CYS A 231 21.93 4.80 8.15
N LEU A 232 21.11 4.55 7.12
CA LEU A 232 21.32 5.09 5.78
C LEU A 232 20.87 6.53 5.62
N GLY A 233 19.75 6.90 6.23
CA GLY A 233 19.37 8.29 6.40
C GLY A 233 20.47 9.05 7.15
N SER A 234 21.01 8.46 8.22
CA SER A 234 22.09 9.04 9.03
C SER A 234 23.41 9.18 8.27
N LEU A 235 23.84 8.17 7.50
CA LEU A 235 25.05 8.24 6.67
C LEU A 235 24.92 9.27 5.52
N PHE A 236 23.75 9.34 4.90
CA PHE A 236 23.46 10.33 3.85
C PHE A 236 23.46 11.75 4.41
N VAL A 237 22.87 11.94 5.58
CA VAL A 237 22.80 13.24 6.26
C VAL A 237 24.15 13.67 6.81
N LEU A 238 24.92 12.78 7.45
CA LEU A 238 26.27 13.05 7.96
C LEU A 238 27.25 13.41 6.82
N SER A 239 27.17 12.72 5.67
CA SER A 239 28.01 13.03 4.49
C SER A 239 27.62 14.36 3.81
N VAL A 240 26.34 14.73 3.82
CA VAL A 240 25.86 16.04 3.32
C VAL A 240 26.16 17.19 4.30
N ILE A 241 26.28 16.93 5.59
CA ILE A 241 26.63 17.95 6.60
C ILE A 241 28.14 18.21 6.65
N ALA A 242 28.97 17.17 6.54
CA ALA A 242 30.41 17.32 6.34
C ALA A 242 30.73 18.17 5.10
N LYS A 243 29.88 18.10 4.08
CA LYS A 243 29.95 18.86 2.81
C LYS A 243 29.64 20.36 2.92
N ARG A 244 28.83 20.82 3.89
CA ARG A 244 28.26 22.19 3.85
C ARG A 244 28.88 23.19 4.79
N SER A 245 29.50 22.72 5.85
CA SER A 245 30.02 23.62 6.87
C SER A 245 31.46 23.23 7.09
N ASN A 246 32.33 24.22 6.92
CA ASN A 246 33.72 24.22 7.32
C ASN A 246 33.78 24.10 8.87
N ILE A 247 33.15 23.07 9.44
CA ILE A 247 33.03 22.83 10.87
C ILE A 247 34.44 22.51 11.33
N SER A 248 34.94 23.37 12.20
CA SER A 248 36.28 23.41 12.75
C SER A 248 36.81 22.05 13.22
N GLU A 249 38.14 21.98 13.34
CA GLU A 249 38.93 20.88 13.92
C GLU A 249 38.41 20.33 15.27
N GLU A 250 37.47 21.00 15.95
CA GLU A 250 36.86 20.56 17.21
C GLU A 250 35.83 19.42 17.08
N PHE A 251 35.13 19.27 15.94
CA PHE A 251 34.03 18.29 15.83
C PHE A 251 34.27 17.14 14.84
N GLY A 252 35.32 17.20 14.01
CA GLY A 252 35.61 16.19 12.97
C GLY A 252 35.67 14.75 13.50
N HIS A 253 36.28 14.55 14.67
CA HIS A 253 36.40 13.22 15.27
C HIS A 253 35.07 12.55 15.68
N SER A 254 34.02 13.33 15.93
CA SER A 254 32.69 12.78 16.30
C SER A 254 31.92 12.31 15.06
N TYR A 255 32.08 13.00 13.92
CA TYR A 255 31.50 12.60 12.64
C TYR A 255 32.18 11.35 12.07
N ASP A 256 33.52 11.29 12.14
CA ASP A 256 34.29 10.12 11.73
C ASP A 256 33.89 8.87 12.51
N LYS A 257 33.70 8.99 13.83
CA LYS A 257 33.21 7.89 14.67
C LYS A 257 31.81 7.42 14.30
N GLY A 258 30.89 8.36 14.01
CA GLY A 258 29.54 8.03 13.56
C GLY A 258 29.55 7.27 12.22
N ILE A 259 30.40 7.69 11.29
CA ILE A 259 30.60 7.01 9.99
C ILE A 259 31.19 5.61 10.19
N VAL A 260 32.23 5.46 11.03
CA VAL A 260 32.86 4.17 11.32
C VAL A 260 31.86 3.19 11.93
N VAL A 261 31.11 3.61 12.95
CA VAL A 261 30.12 2.76 13.63
C VAL A 261 28.99 2.37 12.68
N ALA A 262 28.49 3.29 11.86
CA ALA A 262 27.45 3.00 10.87
C ALA A 262 27.94 2.03 9.79
N CYS A 263 29.16 2.21 9.28
CA CYS A 263 29.76 1.28 8.32
C CYS A 263 29.99 -0.12 8.90
N GLN A 264 30.49 -0.21 10.15
CA GLN A 264 30.69 -1.49 10.84
C GLN A 264 29.36 -2.24 11.03
N ARG A 265 28.29 -1.55 11.45
CA ARG A 265 26.95 -2.15 11.59
C ARG A 265 26.36 -2.61 10.25
N LEU A 266 26.68 -1.91 9.16
CA LEU A 266 26.27 -2.28 7.80
C LEU A 266 27.18 -3.33 7.14
N SER A 267 28.20 -3.83 7.85
CA SER A 267 29.21 -4.76 7.31
C SER A 267 29.91 -4.22 6.05
N ILE A 268 30.08 -2.89 5.98
CA ILE A 268 30.84 -2.22 4.92
C ILE A 268 32.34 -2.39 5.25
N PRO A 269 33.19 -2.76 4.27
CA PRO A 269 34.62 -2.96 4.52
C PRO A 269 35.32 -1.71 5.05
N ASP A 270 36.19 -1.86 6.05
CA ASP A 270 36.95 -0.76 6.66
C ASP A 270 37.73 0.07 5.61
N SER A 271 38.20 -0.58 4.54
CA SER A 271 38.87 0.09 3.42
C SER A 271 37.99 1.11 2.70
N PHE A 272 36.69 0.84 2.61
CA PHE A 272 35.71 1.75 2.00
C PHE A 272 35.27 2.83 3.01
N THR A 273 35.13 2.47 4.29
CA THR A 273 34.88 3.41 5.38
C THR A 273 35.98 4.48 5.48
N GLU A 274 37.24 4.10 5.39
CA GLU A 274 38.36 5.04 5.34
C GLU A 274 38.31 5.94 4.09
N LYS A 275 37.92 5.39 2.94
CA LYS A 275 37.74 6.15 1.69
C LYS A 275 36.63 7.19 1.84
N LEU A 276 35.54 6.84 2.52
CA LEU A 276 34.41 7.73 2.83
C LEU A 276 34.82 8.88 3.75
N ILE A 277 35.65 8.59 4.77
CA ILE A 277 36.14 9.59 5.74
C ILE A 277 37.14 10.55 5.08
N LYS A 278 37.98 10.07 4.15
CA LYS A 278 39.07 10.85 3.51
C LYS A 278 38.63 11.55 2.21
N SER A 279 37.39 11.36 1.77
CA SER A 279 36.86 11.80 0.48
C SER A 279 36.63 13.32 0.40
N THR A 280 37.11 13.96 -0.69
CA THR A 280 36.75 15.33 -1.09
C THR A 280 35.76 15.35 -2.26
N ASP A 281 35.12 16.50 -2.52
CA ASP A 281 33.93 16.70 -3.38
C ASP A 281 33.90 15.95 -4.73
N ASP A 282 35.04 15.74 -5.40
CA ASP A 282 35.11 15.25 -6.79
C ASP A 282 34.88 13.73 -6.98
N GLY A 283 34.69 12.94 -5.93
CA GLY A 283 34.51 11.47 -6.02
C GLY A 283 33.19 10.90 -5.47
N MET A 284 32.30 11.76 -4.97
CA MET A 284 31.16 11.32 -4.14
C MET A 284 30.04 10.61 -4.91
N GLU A 285 29.77 10.93 -6.18
CA GLU A 285 28.77 10.20 -6.97
C GLU A 285 29.20 8.76 -7.28
N GLU A 286 30.48 8.55 -7.56
CA GLU A 286 31.06 7.23 -7.79
C GLU A 286 31.02 6.39 -6.51
N MET A 287 31.40 6.98 -5.37
CA MET A 287 31.30 6.31 -4.06
C MET A 287 29.86 6.03 -3.64
N LEU A 288 28.90 6.91 -3.94
CA LEU A 288 27.47 6.62 -3.74
C LEU A 288 27.02 5.44 -4.62
N GLY A 289 27.56 5.30 -5.83
CA GLY A 289 27.37 4.13 -6.68
C GLY A 289 27.93 2.84 -6.05
N GLU A 290 29.16 2.90 -5.54
CA GLU A 290 29.83 1.78 -4.84
C GLU A 290 29.07 1.37 -3.56
N LEU A 291 28.64 2.34 -2.75
CA LEU A 291 27.89 2.14 -1.50
C LEU A 291 26.51 1.53 -1.78
N LYS A 292 25.80 2.01 -2.82
CA LYS A 292 24.56 1.41 -3.32
C LYS A 292 24.77 -0.02 -3.81
N GLY A 293 25.91 -0.31 -4.44
CA GLY A 293 26.32 -1.65 -4.86
C GLY A 293 26.55 -2.61 -3.68
N MET A 294 27.26 -2.15 -2.65
CA MET A 294 27.54 -2.92 -1.42
C MET A 294 26.27 -3.21 -0.61
N LEU A 295 25.36 -2.24 -0.48
CA LEU A 295 24.08 -2.43 0.23
C LEU A 295 23.14 -3.41 -0.49
N ASN A 296 23.26 -3.54 -1.81
CA ASN A 296 22.54 -4.53 -2.62
C ASN A 296 22.93 -5.99 -2.28
N VAL A 297 24.06 -6.18 -1.60
CA VAL A 297 24.53 -7.47 -1.06
C VAL A 297 23.89 -7.75 0.30
N VAL A 298 23.43 -6.73 1.04
CA VAL A 298 22.93 -6.83 2.44
C VAL A 298 21.41 -7.03 2.53
N GLY A 299 20.68 -7.08 1.40
CA GLY A 299 19.30 -7.61 1.35
C GLY A 299 18.19 -6.71 1.94
N LYS A 300 18.24 -5.40 1.72
CA LYS A 300 17.25 -4.43 2.24
C LYS A 300 16.50 -3.70 1.14
N ASP A 301 15.24 -3.33 1.39
CA ASP A 301 14.32 -2.78 0.39
C ASP A 301 14.50 -1.26 0.23
N TYR A 302 15.23 -0.86 -0.82
CA TYR A 302 15.48 0.56 -1.19
C TYR A 302 14.61 1.03 -2.33
N THR A 303 13.54 0.32 -2.66
CA THR A 303 12.71 0.65 -3.81
C THR A 303 12.08 2.04 -3.70
N ALA A 304 11.93 2.59 -2.49
CA ALA A 304 11.49 3.97 -2.25
C ALA A 304 12.38 5.04 -2.91
N LEU A 305 13.67 4.76 -3.16
CA LEU A 305 14.61 5.70 -3.78
C LEU A 305 14.55 5.76 -5.31
N PHE A 306 13.77 4.88 -5.94
CA PHE A 306 13.70 4.72 -7.39
C PHE A 306 12.29 5.04 -7.91
N THR A 307 12.21 5.54 -9.14
CA THR A 307 10.90 5.76 -9.79
C THR A 307 10.19 4.42 -10.03
N ALA A 308 8.89 4.49 -10.35
CA ALA A 308 8.12 3.29 -10.66
C ALA A 308 8.71 2.55 -11.88
N GLU A 309 9.14 3.27 -12.92
CA GLU A 309 9.73 2.71 -14.14
C GLU A 309 11.09 2.07 -13.90
N GLU A 310 11.94 2.71 -13.10
CA GLU A 310 13.25 2.16 -12.72
C GLU A 310 13.10 0.88 -11.90
N CYS A 311 12.17 0.88 -10.93
CA CYS A 311 11.85 -0.31 -10.17
C CYS A 311 11.34 -1.44 -11.06
N TYR A 312 10.45 -1.13 -12.01
CA TYR A 312 9.90 -2.11 -12.94
C TYR A 312 11.00 -2.75 -13.80
N LYS A 313 11.87 -1.93 -14.40
CA LYS A 313 12.99 -2.41 -15.22
C LYS A 313 13.93 -3.33 -14.42
N LYS A 314 14.31 -2.93 -13.21
CA LYS A 314 15.12 -3.77 -12.32
C LYS A 314 14.41 -5.06 -11.91
N GLY A 315 13.09 -5.02 -11.76
CA GLY A 315 12.26 -6.19 -11.52
C GLY A 315 12.36 -7.19 -12.67
N ILE A 316 12.22 -6.72 -13.91
CA ILE A 316 12.39 -7.53 -15.13
C ILE A 316 13.80 -8.13 -15.20
N ASP A 317 14.85 -7.31 -15.04
CA ASP A 317 16.25 -7.78 -15.07
C ASP A 317 16.50 -8.88 -14.03
N CYS A 318 15.96 -8.72 -12.81
CA CYS A 318 16.06 -9.72 -11.76
C CYS A 318 15.26 -10.99 -12.08
N PHE A 319 14.08 -10.86 -12.68
CA PHE A 319 13.21 -11.97 -13.04
C PHE A 319 13.85 -12.83 -14.15
N GLU A 320 14.36 -12.20 -15.20
CA GLU A 320 15.08 -12.87 -16.29
C GLU A 320 16.36 -13.55 -15.79
N SER A 321 17.05 -12.92 -14.83
CA SER A 321 18.20 -13.49 -14.13
C SER A 321 17.82 -14.57 -13.10
N LYS A 322 16.55 -14.96 -12.99
CA LYS A 322 16.01 -15.93 -12.03
C LYS A 322 16.27 -15.60 -10.56
N LYS A 323 16.50 -14.32 -10.25
CA LYS A 323 16.67 -13.80 -8.87
C LYS A 323 15.32 -13.40 -8.31
N PHE A 324 14.42 -14.37 -8.17
CA PHE A 324 12.99 -14.12 -7.95
C PHE A 324 12.65 -13.33 -6.69
N GLY A 325 13.31 -13.60 -5.55
CA GLY A 325 13.08 -12.80 -4.33
C GLY A 325 13.41 -11.31 -4.50
N LYS A 326 14.47 -11.00 -5.28
CA LYS A 326 14.81 -9.60 -5.64
C LYS A 326 13.85 -9.03 -6.68
N ALA A 327 13.39 -9.83 -7.62
CA ALA A 327 12.39 -9.41 -8.60
C ALA A 327 11.10 -8.97 -7.91
N VAL A 328 10.63 -9.75 -6.92
CA VAL A 328 9.46 -9.44 -6.10
C VAL A 328 9.59 -8.08 -5.42
N SER A 329 10.71 -7.82 -4.74
CA SER A 329 10.90 -6.53 -4.05
C SER A 329 10.84 -5.37 -5.04
N TRP A 330 11.53 -5.49 -6.18
CA TRP A 330 11.52 -4.45 -7.21
C TRP A 330 10.14 -4.23 -7.83
N PHE A 331 9.41 -5.31 -8.16
CA PHE A 331 8.05 -5.19 -8.67
C PHE A 331 7.12 -4.60 -7.61
N ARG A 332 7.23 -4.98 -6.34
CA ARG A 332 6.46 -4.38 -5.22
C ARG A 332 6.65 -2.88 -5.16
N GLY A 333 7.90 -2.43 -5.11
CA GLY A 333 8.20 -1.00 -5.05
C GLY A 333 7.80 -0.20 -6.31
N SER A 334 7.61 -0.86 -7.45
CA SER A 334 7.01 -0.25 -8.64
C SER A 334 5.48 -0.25 -8.60
N ALA A 335 4.88 -1.35 -8.17
CA ALA A 335 3.45 -1.57 -8.10
C ALA A 335 2.76 -0.69 -7.05
N GLU A 336 3.41 -0.47 -5.91
CA GLU A 336 2.95 0.44 -4.85
C GLU A 336 2.96 1.90 -5.32
N LYS A 337 3.79 2.24 -6.30
CA LYS A 337 3.79 3.54 -6.98
C LYS A 337 2.81 3.62 -8.15
N GLY A 338 1.96 2.61 -8.32
CA GLY A 338 0.90 2.61 -9.33
C GLY A 338 1.30 2.12 -10.71
N ASN A 339 2.43 1.44 -10.89
CA ASN A 339 2.75 0.86 -12.20
C ASN A 339 1.89 -0.39 -12.48
N ALA A 340 0.97 -0.32 -13.44
CA ALA A 340 0.04 -1.40 -13.77
C ALA A 340 0.75 -2.70 -14.20
N SER A 341 1.81 -2.61 -15.01
CA SER A 341 2.56 -3.80 -15.43
C SER A 341 3.26 -4.48 -14.26
N ALA A 342 3.86 -3.71 -13.34
CA ALA A 342 4.47 -4.26 -12.13
C ALA A 342 3.44 -4.93 -11.20
N GLN A 343 2.25 -4.34 -11.08
CA GLN A 343 1.13 -4.95 -10.36
C GLN A 343 0.72 -6.27 -11.02
N CYS A 344 0.61 -6.31 -12.36
CA CYS A 344 0.34 -7.55 -13.10
C CYS A 344 1.42 -8.62 -12.86
N TYR A 345 2.70 -8.26 -12.89
CA TYR A 345 3.81 -9.16 -12.58
C TYR A 345 3.76 -9.68 -11.13
N LEU A 346 3.47 -8.83 -10.15
CA LEU A 346 3.27 -9.30 -8.77
C LEU A 346 2.12 -10.29 -8.66
N GLY A 347 1.01 -10.01 -9.35
CA GLY A 347 -0.11 -10.93 -9.42
C GLY A 347 0.32 -12.32 -9.88
N TYR A 348 1.10 -12.38 -10.96
CA TYR A 348 1.66 -13.62 -11.50
C TYR A 348 2.63 -14.32 -10.55
N LEU A 349 3.50 -13.57 -9.87
CA LEU A 349 4.47 -14.12 -8.93
C LEU A 349 3.77 -14.77 -7.72
N TYR A 350 2.74 -14.10 -7.19
CA TYR A 350 1.91 -14.64 -6.11
C TYR A 350 1.08 -15.84 -6.56
N GLU A 351 0.51 -15.81 -7.76
CA GLU A 351 -0.26 -16.94 -8.32
C GLU A 351 0.62 -18.18 -8.50
N SER A 352 1.87 -17.97 -8.92
CA SER A 352 2.82 -19.04 -9.24
C SER A 352 3.67 -19.48 -8.04
N GLY A 353 3.71 -18.70 -6.96
CA GLY A 353 4.62 -18.92 -5.83
C GLY A 353 6.10 -18.74 -6.19
N ILE A 354 6.41 -17.85 -7.15
CA ILE A 354 7.76 -17.63 -7.64
C ILE A 354 8.39 -16.48 -6.85
N GLY A 355 9.35 -16.80 -5.97
CA GLY A 355 10.03 -15.81 -5.14
C GLY A 355 9.20 -15.25 -3.98
N VAL A 356 7.93 -15.62 -3.88
CA VAL A 356 7.00 -15.35 -2.78
C VAL A 356 6.23 -16.61 -2.43
N GLU A 357 5.65 -16.67 -1.23
CA GLU A 357 4.66 -17.68 -0.90
C GLU A 357 3.45 -17.55 -1.83
N LYS A 358 3.00 -18.69 -2.38
CA LYS A 358 1.86 -18.72 -3.30
C LYS A 358 0.60 -18.21 -2.58
N SER A 359 -0.07 -17.23 -3.18
CA SER A 359 -1.32 -16.68 -2.66
C SER A 359 -2.22 -16.21 -3.79
N ASP A 360 -3.28 -16.97 -4.06
CA ASP A 360 -4.28 -16.60 -5.07
C ASP A 360 -5.05 -15.33 -4.66
N ILE A 361 -5.19 -15.05 -3.36
CA ILE A 361 -5.84 -13.83 -2.84
C ILE A 361 -4.99 -12.59 -3.17
N GLU A 362 -3.69 -12.65 -2.90
CA GLU A 362 -2.76 -11.56 -3.27
C GLU A 362 -2.69 -11.40 -4.79
N ALA A 363 -2.70 -12.52 -5.53
CA ALA A 363 -2.73 -12.48 -6.98
C ALA A 363 -3.93 -11.69 -7.52
N VAL A 364 -5.13 -11.99 -7.01
CA VAL A 364 -6.34 -11.23 -7.35
C VAL A 364 -6.18 -9.76 -6.98
N ASN A 365 -5.73 -9.44 -5.77
CA ASN A 365 -5.60 -8.04 -5.34
C ASN A 365 -4.72 -7.22 -6.29
N TRP A 366 -3.59 -7.79 -6.72
CA TRP A 366 -2.67 -7.13 -7.64
C TRP A 366 -3.19 -7.10 -9.08
N TYR A 367 -3.78 -8.20 -9.57
CA TYR A 367 -4.42 -8.23 -10.88
C TYR A 367 -5.58 -7.23 -10.97
N THR A 368 -6.40 -7.09 -9.93
CA THR A 368 -7.49 -6.10 -9.88
C THR A 368 -6.97 -4.68 -10.06
N LYS A 369 -5.95 -4.29 -9.27
CA LYS A 369 -5.34 -2.95 -9.40
C LYS A 369 -4.80 -2.67 -10.80
N ALA A 370 -4.15 -3.66 -11.42
CA ALA A 370 -3.62 -3.54 -12.77
C ALA A 370 -4.73 -3.51 -13.83
N ALA A 371 -5.75 -4.36 -13.68
CA ALA A 371 -6.87 -4.50 -14.60
C ALA A 371 -7.74 -3.24 -14.66
N GLU A 372 -7.97 -2.59 -13.51
CA GLU A 372 -8.67 -1.31 -13.38
C GLU A 372 -7.93 -0.17 -14.08
N GLN A 373 -6.60 -0.27 -14.21
CA GLN A 373 -5.79 0.68 -14.98
C GLN A 373 -5.68 0.33 -16.47
N GLY A 374 -6.33 -0.74 -16.92
CA GLY A 374 -6.34 -1.13 -18.32
C GLY A 374 -5.28 -2.16 -18.72
N ASP A 375 -4.52 -2.74 -17.78
CA ASP A 375 -3.52 -3.76 -18.13
C ASP A 375 -4.20 -5.01 -18.71
N ILE A 376 -3.96 -5.26 -19.99
CA ILE A 376 -4.65 -6.27 -20.80
C ILE A 376 -4.38 -7.69 -20.26
N LEU A 377 -3.16 -7.95 -19.78
CA LEU A 377 -2.78 -9.25 -19.24
C LEU A 377 -3.45 -9.49 -17.89
N ALA A 378 -3.46 -8.47 -17.02
CA ALA A 378 -4.11 -8.54 -15.72
C ALA A 378 -5.62 -8.75 -15.86
N GLN A 379 -6.29 -8.08 -16.81
CA GLN A 379 -7.70 -8.29 -17.08
C GLN A 379 -8.00 -9.74 -17.51
N ASN A 380 -7.18 -10.31 -18.40
CA ASN A 380 -7.32 -11.72 -18.77
C ASN A 380 -7.11 -12.65 -17.57
N ASN A 381 -6.06 -12.42 -16.77
CA ASN A 381 -5.75 -13.27 -15.63
C ASN A 381 -6.82 -13.17 -14.54
N LEU A 382 -7.30 -11.96 -14.25
CA LEU A 382 -8.41 -11.73 -13.32
C LEU A 382 -9.69 -12.43 -13.80
N GLY A 383 -9.98 -12.39 -15.11
CA GLY A 383 -11.08 -13.15 -15.70
C GLY A 383 -10.96 -14.66 -15.43
N SER A 384 -9.76 -15.23 -15.59
CA SER A 384 -9.49 -16.63 -15.27
C SER A 384 -9.67 -16.93 -13.77
N MET A 385 -9.20 -16.05 -12.88
CA MET A 385 -9.34 -16.21 -11.43
C MET A 385 -10.82 -16.24 -11.01
N TYR A 386 -11.66 -15.34 -11.56
CA TYR A 386 -13.11 -15.35 -11.33
C TYR A 386 -13.79 -16.60 -11.91
N ARG A 387 -13.38 -17.05 -13.11
CA ARG A 387 -13.95 -18.25 -13.75
C ARG A 387 -13.71 -19.51 -12.92
N GLU A 388 -12.53 -19.60 -12.31
CA GLU A 388 -12.09 -20.77 -11.54
C GLU A 388 -12.44 -20.66 -10.04
N GLY A 389 -12.73 -19.45 -9.54
CA GLY A 389 -12.95 -19.19 -8.12
C GLY A 389 -11.66 -19.26 -7.30
N ARG A 390 -10.53 -18.86 -7.90
CA ARG A 390 -9.21 -18.84 -7.25
C ARG A 390 -8.97 -17.47 -6.63
N GLY A 391 -8.76 -17.41 -5.32
CA GLY A 391 -8.54 -16.14 -4.59
C GLY A 391 -9.78 -15.25 -4.47
N VAL A 392 -10.86 -15.56 -5.19
CA VAL A 392 -12.16 -14.89 -5.19
C VAL A 392 -13.28 -15.91 -5.29
N HIS A 393 -14.49 -15.53 -4.87
CA HIS A 393 -15.67 -16.36 -5.13
C HIS A 393 -15.85 -16.53 -6.64
N LYS A 394 -16.10 -17.76 -7.08
CA LYS A 394 -16.35 -18.08 -8.49
C LYS A 394 -17.51 -17.22 -9.02
N ASN A 395 -17.28 -16.51 -10.11
CA ASN A 395 -18.27 -15.65 -10.76
C ASN A 395 -17.99 -15.63 -12.27
N VAL A 396 -18.80 -16.37 -13.02
CA VAL A 396 -18.58 -16.55 -14.46
C VAL A 396 -19.03 -15.32 -15.26
N GLU A 397 -20.00 -14.56 -14.75
CA GLU A 397 -20.44 -13.29 -15.34
C GLU A 397 -19.32 -12.23 -15.25
N GLU A 398 -18.66 -12.13 -14.10
CA GLU A 398 -17.54 -11.20 -13.90
C GLU A 398 -16.31 -11.65 -14.70
N ALA A 399 -16.07 -12.96 -14.82
CA ALA A 399 -15.06 -13.49 -15.74
C ALA A 399 -15.33 -13.06 -17.19
N ALA A 400 -16.58 -13.21 -17.65
CA ALA A 400 -16.97 -12.81 -19.00
C ALA A 400 -16.77 -11.31 -19.23
N ARG A 401 -17.09 -10.50 -18.22
CA ARG A 401 -16.87 -9.06 -18.26
C ARG A 401 -15.39 -8.72 -18.44
N TRP A 402 -14.51 -9.28 -17.61
CA TRP A 402 -13.08 -9.00 -17.72
C TRP A 402 -12.46 -9.52 -19.02
N PHE A 403 -12.85 -10.72 -19.46
CA PHE A 403 -12.42 -11.22 -20.77
C PHE A 403 -12.91 -10.34 -21.91
N ARG A 404 -14.14 -9.81 -21.86
CA ARG A 404 -14.66 -8.88 -22.87
C ARG A 404 -13.85 -7.59 -22.93
N ILE A 405 -13.48 -7.02 -21.79
CA ILE A 405 -12.64 -5.82 -21.73
C ILE A 405 -11.26 -6.11 -22.35
N ALA A 406 -10.59 -7.19 -21.94
CA ALA A 406 -9.28 -7.57 -22.49
C ALA A 406 -9.35 -7.94 -23.99
N ALA A 407 -10.41 -8.63 -24.42
CA ALA A 407 -10.63 -9.02 -25.81
C ALA A 407 -10.84 -7.83 -26.73
N SER A 408 -11.57 -6.81 -26.25
CA SER A 408 -11.79 -5.54 -26.97
C SER A 408 -10.51 -4.73 -27.17
N GLN A 409 -9.51 -4.96 -26.31
CA GLN A 409 -8.16 -4.38 -26.41
C GLN A 409 -7.19 -5.26 -27.22
N GLY A 410 -7.68 -6.35 -27.82
CA GLY A 410 -6.89 -7.20 -28.72
C GLY A 410 -6.20 -8.39 -28.06
N SER A 411 -6.47 -8.73 -26.80
CA SER A 411 -5.88 -9.92 -26.17
C SER A 411 -6.37 -11.22 -26.83
N LYS A 412 -5.53 -11.89 -27.61
CA LYS A 412 -5.87 -13.20 -28.22
C LYS A 412 -6.28 -14.27 -27.21
N LEU A 413 -5.71 -14.26 -26.01
CA LEU A 413 -6.09 -15.20 -24.94
C LEU A 413 -7.49 -14.88 -24.40
N ALA A 414 -7.80 -13.60 -24.18
CA ALA A 414 -9.12 -13.20 -23.72
C ALA A 414 -10.20 -13.41 -24.78
N GLN A 415 -9.88 -13.14 -26.05
CA GLN A 415 -10.75 -13.43 -27.20
C GLN A 415 -11.08 -14.93 -27.25
N TYR A 416 -10.07 -15.80 -27.12
CA TYR A 416 -10.28 -17.25 -27.05
C TYR A 416 -11.14 -17.67 -25.83
N ASN A 417 -10.84 -17.14 -24.64
CA ASN A 417 -11.61 -17.44 -23.43
C ASN A 417 -13.08 -16.97 -23.57
N LEU A 418 -13.31 -15.78 -24.12
CA LEU A 418 -14.64 -15.24 -24.36
C LEU A 418 -15.41 -16.07 -25.40
N ALA A 419 -14.73 -16.53 -26.45
CA ALA A 419 -15.31 -17.44 -27.45
C ALA A 419 -15.80 -18.75 -26.80
N ILE A 420 -15.02 -19.33 -25.89
CA ILE A 420 -15.46 -20.51 -25.11
C ILE A 420 -16.71 -20.19 -24.29
N MET A 421 -16.77 -19.02 -23.67
CA MET A 421 -17.90 -18.62 -22.84
C MET A 421 -19.19 -18.45 -23.66
N TYR A 422 -19.10 -17.86 -24.85
CA TYR A 422 -20.22 -17.80 -25.79
C TYR A 422 -20.62 -19.18 -26.33
N LEU A 423 -19.65 -20.05 -26.62
CA LEU A 423 -19.93 -21.41 -27.10
C LEU A 423 -20.65 -22.25 -26.05
N THR A 424 -20.32 -22.06 -24.78
CA THR A 424 -20.84 -22.87 -23.66
C THR A 424 -22.02 -22.22 -22.93
N GLY A 425 -22.31 -20.94 -23.19
CA GLY A 425 -23.30 -20.17 -22.42
C GLY A 425 -22.86 -19.89 -20.97
N SER A 426 -21.56 -19.89 -20.68
CA SER A 426 -21.06 -19.65 -19.33
C SER A 426 -20.87 -18.15 -19.08
N GLY A 427 -21.62 -17.56 -18.16
CA GLY A 427 -21.54 -16.12 -17.82
C GLY A 427 -22.06 -15.16 -18.90
N VAL A 428 -22.43 -15.67 -20.06
CA VAL A 428 -23.08 -14.99 -21.18
C VAL A 428 -24.12 -15.92 -21.81
N PRO A 429 -25.19 -15.40 -22.45
CA PRO A 429 -26.06 -16.23 -23.26
C PRO A 429 -25.27 -17.01 -24.31
N GLN A 430 -25.62 -18.28 -24.51
CA GLN A 430 -24.97 -19.10 -25.52
C GLN A 430 -25.20 -18.51 -26.92
N ASP A 431 -24.12 -18.29 -27.65
CA ASP A 431 -24.12 -17.75 -29.01
C ASP A 431 -22.93 -18.29 -29.81
N GLU A 432 -23.17 -19.31 -30.62
CA GLU A 432 -22.12 -19.94 -31.42
C GLU A 432 -21.57 -19.00 -32.50
N ALA A 433 -22.39 -18.08 -33.03
CA ALA A 433 -21.94 -17.14 -34.06
C ALA A 433 -20.99 -16.10 -33.46
N GLU A 434 -21.27 -15.64 -32.24
CA GLU A 434 -20.37 -14.76 -31.50
C GLU A 434 -19.07 -15.50 -31.09
N ALA A 435 -19.17 -16.78 -30.72
CA ALA A 435 -17.99 -17.62 -30.50
C ALA A 435 -17.10 -17.72 -31.74
N VAL A 436 -17.69 -17.92 -32.94
CA VAL A 436 -16.94 -17.93 -34.21
C VAL A 436 -16.18 -16.62 -34.44
N LYS A 437 -16.81 -15.47 -34.19
CA LYS A 437 -16.16 -14.16 -34.34
C LYS A 437 -14.93 -14.05 -33.43
N TRP A 438 -15.10 -14.33 -32.15
CA TRP A 438 -14.00 -14.22 -31.18
C TRP A 438 -12.90 -15.28 -31.39
N TYR A 439 -13.25 -16.51 -31.79
CA TYR A 439 -12.25 -17.49 -32.20
C TYR A 439 -11.48 -17.04 -33.44
N ARG A 440 -12.14 -16.39 -34.40
CA ARG A 440 -11.48 -15.86 -35.60
C ARG A 440 -10.46 -14.79 -35.26
N GLU A 441 -10.83 -13.80 -34.46
CA GLU A 441 -9.90 -12.76 -34.00
C GLU A 441 -8.65 -13.35 -33.31
N ALA A 442 -8.84 -14.31 -32.39
CA ALA A 442 -7.72 -14.97 -31.73
C ALA A 442 -6.88 -15.84 -32.67
N ALA A 443 -7.53 -16.51 -33.63
CA ALA A 443 -6.89 -17.40 -34.60
C ALA A 443 -6.04 -16.64 -35.63
N GLU A 444 -6.51 -15.46 -36.05
CA GLU A 444 -5.79 -14.55 -36.94
C GLU A 444 -4.54 -13.96 -36.27
N GLN A 445 -4.57 -13.76 -34.94
CA GLN A 445 -3.40 -13.45 -34.13
C GLN A 445 -2.47 -14.66 -33.84
N GLY A 446 -2.73 -15.80 -34.48
CA GLY A 446 -1.86 -16.96 -34.45
C GLY A 446 -2.06 -17.90 -33.26
N LEU A 447 -3.09 -17.75 -32.42
CA LEU A 447 -3.28 -18.65 -31.27
C LEU A 447 -3.67 -20.07 -31.73
N PRO A 448 -2.84 -21.12 -31.51
CA PRO A 448 -3.09 -22.46 -32.04
C PRO A 448 -4.42 -23.06 -31.58
N GLN A 449 -4.78 -22.85 -30.31
CA GLN A 449 -6.02 -23.35 -29.73
C GLN A 449 -7.25 -22.70 -30.38
N ALA A 450 -7.19 -21.41 -30.69
CA ALA A 450 -8.27 -20.71 -31.40
C ALA A 450 -8.36 -21.17 -32.86
N GLN A 451 -7.23 -21.35 -33.54
CA GLN A 451 -7.19 -21.89 -34.91
C GLN A 451 -7.81 -23.29 -34.95
N TYR A 452 -7.48 -24.15 -33.99
CA TYR A 452 -8.08 -25.47 -33.87
C TYR A 452 -9.59 -25.42 -33.57
N SER A 453 -10.01 -24.61 -32.60
CA SER A 453 -11.44 -24.43 -32.28
C SER A 453 -12.21 -23.92 -33.50
N LEU A 454 -11.69 -22.90 -34.19
CA LEU A 454 -12.30 -22.37 -35.40
C LEU A 454 -12.38 -23.41 -36.53
N GLY A 455 -11.32 -24.21 -36.71
CA GLY A 455 -11.34 -25.34 -37.64
C GLY A 455 -12.43 -26.36 -37.32
N ASN A 456 -12.67 -26.62 -36.03
CA ASN A 456 -13.79 -27.47 -35.62
C ASN A 456 -15.16 -26.83 -35.92
N MET A 457 -15.33 -25.53 -35.67
CA MET A 457 -16.58 -24.82 -36.01
C MET A 457 -16.89 -24.90 -37.51
N TYR A 458 -15.88 -24.70 -38.37
CA TYR A 458 -16.00 -24.85 -39.82
C TYR A 458 -16.33 -26.28 -40.24
N ARG A 459 -15.70 -27.28 -39.61
CA ARG A 459 -15.94 -28.70 -39.92
C ARG A 459 -17.37 -29.14 -39.56
N THR A 460 -17.91 -28.63 -38.45
CA THR A 460 -19.26 -28.99 -37.98
C THR A 460 -20.36 -28.09 -38.53
N GLY A 461 -20.02 -26.87 -38.96
CA GLY A 461 -20.99 -25.83 -39.31
C GLY A 461 -21.59 -25.10 -38.10
N SER A 462 -21.07 -25.32 -36.89
CA SER A 462 -21.54 -24.66 -35.66
C SER A 462 -21.28 -23.15 -35.71
N GLY A 463 -22.29 -22.35 -35.38
CA GLY A 463 -22.21 -20.88 -35.47
C GLY A 463 -22.01 -20.29 -36.87
N LEU A 464 -22.14 -21.10 -37.93
CA LEU A 464 -21.95 -20.69 -39.32
C LEU A 464 -23.23 -20.93 -40.13
N ASN A 465 -23.38 -20.21 -41.24
CA ASN A 465 -24.50 -20.44 -42.16
C ASN A 465 -24.43 -21.84 -42.78
N GLU A 466 -23.24 -22.28 -43.14
CA GLU A 466 -22.97 -23.60 -43.73
C GLU A 466 -21.62 -24.13 -43.24
N LYS A 467 -21.49 -25.45 -43.20
CA LYS A 467 -20.20 -26.10 -42.92
C LYS A 467 -19.23 -25.89 -44.09
N ASP A 468 -17.94 -25.71 -43.78
CA ASP A 468 -16.87 -25.59 -44.76
C ASP A 468 -15.64 -26.39 -44.33
N GLU A 469 -15.56 -27.63 -44.83
CA GLU A 469 -14.44 -28.52 -44.52
C GLU A 469 -13.11 -28.02 -45.11
N SER A 470 -13.13 -27.22 -46.18
CA SER A 470 -11.92 -26.69 -46.80
C SER A 470 -11.30 -25.60 -45.93
N GLU A 471 -12.12 -24.72 -45.35
CA GLU A 471 -11.67 -23.76 -44.33
C GLU A 471 -11.21 -24.49 -43.06
N ALA A 472 -11.90 -25.55 -42.65
CA ALA A 472 -11.46 -26.37 -41.52
C ALA A 472 -10.02 -26.90 -41.73
N VAL A 473 -9.71 -27.44 -42.92
CA VAL A 473 -8.35 -27.90 -43.27
C VAL A 473 -7.34 -26.75 -43.17
N LYS A 474 -7.65 -25.55 -43.67
CA LYS A 474 -6.74 -24.40 -43.58
C LYS A 474 -6.43 -24.03 -42.14
N TRP A 475 -7.43 -23.97 -41.27
CA TRP A 475 -7.24 -23.62 -39.86
C TRP A 475 -6.56 -24.73 -39.06
N PHE A 476 -6.92 -25.99 -39.28
CA PHE A 476 -6.21 -27.11 -38.67
C PHE A 476 -4.76 -27.16 -39.11
N LYS A 477 -4.45 -26.88 -40.37
CA LYS A 477 -3.08 -26.81 -40.87
C LYS A 477 -2.25 -25.75 -40.13
N LYS A 478 -2.77 -24.53 -39.97
CA LYS A 478 -2.08 -23.48 -39.21
C LYS A 478 -1.81 -23.91 -37.75
N ALA A 479 -2.78 -24.53 -37.08
CA ALA A 479 -2.59 -25.03 -35.70
C ALA A 479 -1.62 -26.22 -35.63
N ALA A 480 -1.68 -27.13 -36.60
CA ALA A 480 -0.85 -28.33 -36.69
C ALA A 480 0.63 -28.01 -36.95
N GLU A 481 0.90 -27.00 -37.78
CA GLU A 481 2.23 -26.45 -38.05
C GLU A 481 2.88 -25.83 -36.81
N GLN A 482 2.06 -25.29 -35.90
CA GLN A 482 2.49 -24.81 -34.58
C GLN A 482 2.63 -25.94 -33.53
N GLY A 483 2.44 -27.19 -33.94
CA GLY A 483 2.70 -28.35 -33.08
C GLY A 483 1.48 -28.90 -32.33
N LEU A 484 0.28 -28.32 -32.46
CA LEU A 484 -0.87 -28.77 -31.68
C LEU A 484 -1.31 -30.19 -32.09
N ALA A 485 -1.15 -31.16 -31.19
CA ALA A 485 -1.36 -32.58 -31.47
C ALA A 485 -2.79 -32.90 -31.95
N ASP A 486 -3.81 -32.29 -31.34
CA ASP A 486 -5.22 -32.49 -31.75
C ASP A 486 -5.48 -31.98 -33.17
N ALA A 487 -4.86 -30.85 -33.55
CA ALA A 487 -4.94 -30.31 -34.90
C ALA A 487 -4.20 -31.19 -35.91
N GLN A 488 -3.03 -31.71 -35.55
CA GLN A 488 -2.29 -32.67 -36.39
C GLN A 488 -3.08 -33.95 -36.61
N HIS A 489 -3.72 -34.48 -35.55
CA HIS A 489 -4.61 -35.63 -35.66
C HIS A 489 -5.79 -35.35 -36.60
N ASN A 490 -6.51 -34.25 -36.37
CA ASN A 490 -7.68 -33.91 -37.19
C ASN A 490 -7.30 -33.63 -38.63
N LEU A 491 -6.18 -32.94 -38.89
CA LEU A 491 -5.67 -32.73 -40.24
C LEU A 491 -5.31 -34.05 -40.92
N GLY A 492 -4.66 -34.97 -40.19
CA GLY A 492 -4.36 -36.32 -40.68
C GLY A 492 -5.63 -37.09 -41.04
N TYR A 493 -6.66 -37.01 -40.20
CA TYR A 493 -7.97 -37.59 -40.49
C TYR A 493 -8.63 -36.98 -41.75
N MET A 494 -8.55 -35.65 -41.92
CA MET A 494 -9.12 -34.97 -43.09
C MET A 494 -8.42 -35.39 -44.39
N TYR A 495 -7.09 -35.51 -44.40
CA TYR A 495 -6.34 -36.05 -45.54
C TYR A 495 -6.63 -37.53 -45.81
N TYR A 496 -6.78 -38.34 -44.77
CA TYR A 496 -7.07 -39.77 -44.90
C TYR A 496 -8.40 -40.03 -45.62
N ASN A 497 -9.42 -39.24 -45.28
CA ASN A 497 -10.78 -39.36 -45.81
C ASN A 497 -11.05 -38.48 -47.05
N GLY A 498 -10.20 -37.49 -47.33
CA GLY A 498 -10.46 -36.49 -48.37
C GLY A 498 -11.58 -35.50 -48.01
N CYS A 499 -11.73 -35.18 -46.72
CA CYS A 499 -12.69 -34.19 -46.23
C CYS A 499 -12.09 -32.78 -46.39
N GLY A 500 -12.71 -31.90 -47.18
CA GLY A 500 -12.20 -30.54 -47.44
C GLY A 500 -10.84 -30.47 -48.15
N THR A 501 -10.32 -31.60 -48.62
CA THR A 501 -9.03 -31.71 -49.31
C THR A 501 -9.04 -32.95 -50.21
N LYS A 502 -8.10 -33.04 -51.17
CA LYS A 502 -7.90 -34.29 -51.89
C LYS A 502 -7.38 -35.35 -50.92
N ARG A 503 -7.94 -36.57 -51.02
CA ARG A 503 -7.46 -37.71 -50.24
C ARG A 503 -5.96 -37.93 -50.48
N ASP A 504 -5.19 -37.97 -49.39
CA ASP A 504 -3.73 -38.16 -49.41
C ASP A 504 -3.32 -38.96 -48.16
N ILE A 505 -2.99 -40.23 -48.36
CA ILE A 505 -2.67 -41.15 -47.27
C ILE A 505 -1.28 -40.87 -46.70
N ASP A 506 -0.33 -40.44 -47.52
CA ASP A 506 1.03 -40.20 -47.07
C ASP A 506 1.09 -38.95 -46.20
N GLU A 507 0.39 -37.89 -46.63
CA GLU A 507 0.24 -36.67 -45.83
C GLU A 507 -0.56 -36.94 -44.54
N ALA A 508 -1.61 -37.77 -44.60
CA ALA A 508 -2.32 -38.22 -43.42
C ALA A 508 -1.39 -38.91 -42.41
N VAL A 509 -0.60 -39.89 -42.86
CA VAL A 509 0.35 -40.63 -42.02
C VAL A 509 1.42 -39.69 -41.45
N ASN A 510 1.91 -38.72 -42.23
CA ASN A 510 2.89 -37.74 -41.76
C ASN A 510 2.35 -36.93 -40.57
N TRP A 511 1.14 -36.38 -40.68
CA TRP A 511 0.52 -35.62 -39.59
C TRP A 511 0.16 -36.49 -38.39
N LEU A 512 -0.39 -37.68 -38.62
CA LEU A 512 -0.71 -38.63 -37.54
C LEU A 512 0.55 -39.08 -36.78
N LYS A 513 1.68 -39.28 -37.45
CA LYS A 513 2.96 -39.60 -36.80
C LYS A 513 3.43 -38.47 -35.88
N LYS A 514 3.31 -37.22 -36.31
CA LYS A 514 3.64 -36.05 -35.46
C LYS A 514 2.75 -36.00 -34.22
N ALA A 515 1.44 -36.22 -34.35
CA ALA A 515 0.53 -36.25 -33.21
C ALA A 515 0.81 -37.44 -32.27
N ALA A 516 1.06 -38.63 -32.83
CA ALA A 516 1.35 -39.84 -32.08
C ALA A 516 2.68 -39.75 -31.29
N ALA A 517 3.69 -39.08 -31.85
CA ALA A 517 4.96 -38.80 -31.17
C ALA A 517 4.77 -37.92 -29.92
N GLN A 518 3.72 -37.09 -29.90
CA GLN A 518 3.30 -36.30 -28.75
C GLN A 518 2.37 -37.07 -27.79
N GLY A 519 2.14 -38.36 -28.05
CA GLY A 519 1.32 -39.23 -27.19
C GLY A 519 -0.17 -39.26 -27.52
N HIS A 520 -0.63 -38.59 -28.59
CA HIS A 520 -2.06 -38.53 -28.94
C HIS A 520 -2.61 -39.94 -29.28
N SER A 521 -3.52 -40.45 -28.44
CA SER A 521 -4.04 -41.82 -28.51
C SER A 521 -4.79 -42.11 -29.81
N GLY A 522 -5.69 -41.21 -30.22
CA GLY A 522 -6.44 -41.35 -31.48
C GLY A 522 -5.53 -41.41 -32.71
N ALA A 523 -4.36 -40.76 -32.65
CA ALA A 523 -3.41 -40.76 -33.75
C ALA A 523 -2.64 -42.09 -33.82
N LYS A 524 -2.28 -42.66 -32.66
CA LYS A 524 -1.69 -44.00 -32.57
C LYS A 524 -2.64 -45.06 -33.14
N SER A 525 -3.89 -45.07 -32.69
CA SER A 525 -4.90 -46.01 -33.18
C SER A 525 -5.17 -45.85 -34.67
N ALA A 526 -5.23 -44.62 -35.19
CA ALA A 526 -5.38 -44.36 -36.62
C ALA A 526 -4.18 -44.90 -37.43
N LEU A 527 -2.95 -44.75 -36.94
CA LEU A 527 -1.75 -45.29 -37.60
C LEU A 527 -1.75 -46.82 -37.62
N GLU A 528 -2.10 -47.46 -36.50
CA GLU A 528 -2.22 -48.93 -36.40
C GLU A 528 -3.27 -49.45 -37.40
N MET A 529 -4.42 -48.79 -37.48
CA MET A 529 -5.47 -49.13 -38.44
C MET A 529 -4.97 -49.03 -39.89
N ILE A 530 -4.27 -47.94 -40.24
CA ILE A 530 -3.72 -47.73 -41.58
C ILE A 530 -2.65 -48.80 -41.91
N GLN A 531 -1.80 -49.16 -40.95
CA GLN A 531 -0.80 -50.20 -41.12
C GLN A 531 -1.44 -51.57 -41.37
N ASN A 532 -2.46 -51.93 -40.58
CA ASN A 532 -3.18 -53.19 -40.73
C ASN A 532 -3.90 -53.28 -42.07
N MET A 533 -4.42 -52.18 -42.60
CA MET A 533 -5.03 -52.12 -43.94
C MET A 533 -4.01 -52.21 -45.08
N LYS A 534 -2.75 -51.82 -44.87
CA LYS A 534 -1.68 -51.98 -45.87
C LYS A 534 -1.08 -53.40 -45.88
N SER A 535 -1.26 -54.17 -44.81
CA SER A 535 -0.79 -55.56 -44.69
C SER A 535 -1.80 -56.61 -45.16
N LEU A 536 -3.02 -56.21 -45.47
CA LEU A 536 -4.08 -56.99 -46.13
C LEU A 536 -4.06 -56.72 -47.63
#